data_AF-A0A7V0NNU9-F1
#
_entry.id   AF-A0A7V0NNU9-F1
#
_cell.length_a   1.000
_cell.length_b   1.000
_cell.length_c   1.000
_cell.angle_alpha   90.00
_cell.angle_beta   90.00
_cell.angle_gamma   90.00
#
_symmetry.space_group_name_H-M   'P 1'
#
loop_
_entity.id
_entity.type
_entity.pdbx_description
1 polymer ?
#
loop_
_entity_poly.entity_id
_entity_poly.type
_entity_poly.pdbx_seq_one_letter_code
_entity_poly.pdbx_strand_id
1 'polypeptide(L)'
;MPDPSGVWIAANVPISGERRKAEAMMTTKRQLRIGVAAVGFVLVGGTIGYTLIEGLTVSAALYFTVITISTVGFSEPAGGLSGWGRILTIVVLLGGVGTLFYTAAAGFEAMIEDIVGGARKRRRQKRRIDSMRDHIIVCGFGRVGANTWAQLDP
;
A
#
# COMPACT_ATOMS: atom_id res chain seq x y z
N MET A 1 -31.97 40.94 8.22
CA MET A 1 -32.84 40.26 9.20
C MET A 1 -32.20 38.92 9.54
N PRO A 2 -31.74 38.65 10.78
CA PRO A 2 -31.18 37.35 11.17
C PRO A 2 -32.27 36.37 11.65
N ASP A 3 -32.06 35.08 11.39
CA ASP A 3 -32.89 33.93 11.79
C ASP A 3 -32.66 33.57 13.29
N PRO A 4 -33.69 33.19 14.09
CA PRO A 4 -33.58 32.96 15.54
C PRO A 4 -33.12 31.56 15.96
N SER A 5 -32.84 30.62 15.06
CA SER A 5 -32.50 29.24 15.44
C SER A 5 -30.99 29.01 15.42
N GLY A 6 -30.34 29.29 16.55
CA GLY A 6 -28.89 29.20 16.79
C GLY A 6 -28.29 27.79 16.67
N VAL A 7 -28.34 27.20 15.48
CA VAL A 7 -27.70 25.93 15.17
C VAL A 7 -26.78 26.15 13.96
N TRP A 8 -25.66 26.81 14.22
CA TRP A 8 -24.48 26.71 13.37
C TRP A 8 -23.93 25.29 13.51
N ILE A 9 -24.56 24.34 12.79
CA ILE A 9 -23.94 23.05 12.55
C ILE A 9 -22.62 23.36 11.87
N ALA A 10 -21.53 23.06 12.55
CA ALA A 10 -20.18 23.05 12.03
C ALA A 10 -20.08 21.99 10.91
N ALA A 11 -20.72 22.25 9.78
CA ALA A 11 -20.52 21.53 8.56
C ALA A 11 -19.16 21.97 8.03
N ASN A 12 -18.19 21.08 8.12
CA ASN A 12 -16.90 21.14 7.45
C ASN A 12 -15.68 21.67 8.23
N VAL A 13 -15.55 21.35 9.53
CA VAL A 13 -14.23 21.33 10.18
C VAL A 13 -13.58 19.97 9.88
N PRO A 14 -12.55 19.89 9.00
CA PRO A 14 -11.86 18.64 8.75
C PRO A 14 -11.06 18.29 10.01
N ILE A 15 -11.53 17.28 10.74
CA ILE A 15 -10.89 16.71 11.92
C ILE A 15 -9.42 16.43 11.60
N SER A 16 -8.48 17.10 12.27
CA SER A 16 -7.03 17.04 12.00
C SER A 16 -6.46 15.61 11.93
N GLY A 17 -7.11 14.66 12.61
CA GLY A 17 -6.79 13.23 12.54
C GLY A 17 -7.09 12.55 11.20
N GLU A 18 -8.03 13.05 10.39
CA GLU A 18 -8.29 12.51 9.05
C GLU A 18 -7.24 12.96 8.03
N ARG A 19 -6.73 14.18 8.14
CA ARG A 19 -5.61 14.67 7.30
C ARG A 19 -4.32 13.90 7.57
N ARG A 20 -3.93 13.73 8.85
CA ARG A 20 -2.75 12.93 9.23
C ARG A 20 -2.84 11.47 8.77
N LYS A 21 -4.03 10.87 8.82
CA LYS A 21 -4.26 9.50 8.33
C LYS A 21 -4.27 9.41 6.80
N ALA A 22 -4.75 10.44 6.11
CA ALA A 22 -4.69 10.51 4.65
C ALA A 22 -3.24 10.71 4.18
N GLU A 23 -2.47 11.56 4.84
CA GLU A 23 -1.04 11.78 4.57
C GLU A 23 -0.23 10.51 4.81
N ALA A 24 -0.40 9.84 5.96
CA ALA A 24 0.26 8.55 6.26
C ALA A 24 -0.12 7.45 5.26
N MET A 25 -1.40 7.35 4.88
CA MET A 25 -1.86 6.39 3.87
C MET A 25 -1.27 6.69 2.49
N MET A 26 -1.13 7.97 2.13
CA MET A 26 -0.58 8.40 0.84
C MET A 26 0.93 8.14 0.79
N THR A 27 1.66 8.28 1.90
CA THR A 27 3.08 7.94 2.00
C THR A 27 3.30 6.44 1.86
N THR A 28 2.55 5.59 2.58
CA THR A 28 2.69 4.12 2.50
C THR A 28 2.33 3.59 1.11
N LYS A 29 1.22 4.04 0.52
CA LYS A 29 0.85 3.67 -0.86
C LYS A 29 1.84 4.16 -1.90
N ARG A 30 2.52 5.28 -1.65
CA ARG A 30 3.55 5.82 -2.56
C ARG A 30 4.84 5.01 -2.44
N GLN A 31 5.27 4.67 -1.23
CA GLN A 31 6.44 3.82 -0.98
C GLN A 31 6.26 2.44 -1.62
N LEU A 32 5.09 1.81 -1.44
CA LEU A 32 4.81 0.51 -2.06
C LEU A 32 4.81 0.60 -3.59
N ARG A 33 4.22 1.66 -4.17
CA ARG A 33 4.24 1.89 -5.63
C ARG A 33 5.65 2.09 -6.17
N ILE A 34 6.49 2.85 -5.46
CA ILE A 34 7.90 3.06 -5.85
C ILE A 34 8.66 1.75 -5.76
N GLY A 35 8.47 0.96 -4.69
CA GLY A 35 9.11 -0.34 -4.52
C GLY A 35 8.76 -1.33 -5.65
N VAL A 36 7.46 -1.48 -5.94
CA VAL A 36 6.99 -2.35 -7.04
C VAL A 36 7.52 -1.86 -8.40
N ALA A 37 7.52 -0.55 -8.65
CA ALA A 37 8.06 0.01 -9.87
C ALA A 37 9.58 -0.23 -10.00
N ALA A 38 10.33 -0.11 -8.89
CA ALA A 38 11.76 -0.36 -8.85
C ALA A 38 12.08 -1.84 -9.12
N VAL A 39 11.34 -2.77 -8.50
CA VAL A 39 11.48 -4.22 -8.77
C VAL A 39 11.17 -4.51 -10.25
N GLY A 40 10.10 -3.93 -10.80
CA GLY A 40 9.78 -4.04 -12.23
C GLY A 40 10.90 -3.51 -13.13
N PHE A 41 11.49 -2.38 -12.77
CA PHE A 41 12.62 -1.80 -13.50
C PHE A 41 13.85 -2.72 -13.48
N VAL A 42 14.18 -3.31 -12.32
CA VAL A 42 15.29 -4.27 -12.22
C VAL A 42 15.01 -5.52 -13.04
N LEU A 43 13.78 -6.04 -13.02
CA LEU A 43 13.40 -7.21 -13.82
C LEU A 43 13.53 -6.96 -15.32
N VAL A 44 13.00 -5.84 -15.80
CA VAL A 44 13.06 -5.48 -17.23
C VAL A 44 14.51 -5.19 -17.63
N GLY A 45 15.24 -4.40 -16.84
CA GLY A 45 16.64 -4.08 -17.09
C GLY A 45 17.55 -5.31 -17.08
N GLY A 46 17.38 -6.20 -16.11
CA GLY A 46 18.09 -7.48 -16.03
C GLY A 46 17.77 -8.37 -17.22
N THR A 47 16.48 -8.54 -17.56
CA THR A 47 16.05 -9.35 -18.72
C THR A 47 16.66 -8.83 -20.02
N ILE A 48 16.58 -7.52 -20.29
CA ILE A 48 17.18 -6.92 -21.48
C ILE A 48 18.69 -7.11 -21.48
N GLY A 49 19.34 -6.85 -20.34
CA GLY A 49 20.78 -7.02 -20.18
C GLY A 49 21.26 -8.44 -20.49
N TYR A 50 20.59 -9.46 -19.94
CA TYR A 50 20.94 -10.86 -20.22
C TYR A 50 20.61 -11.29 -21.65
N THR A 51 19.55 -10.78 -22.25
CA THR A 51 19.26 -11.08 -23.67
C THR A 51 20.32 -10.49 -24.62
N LEU A 52 20.85 -9.30 -24.31
CA LEU A 52 21.83 -8.61 -25.16
C LEU A 52 23.26 -9.10 -24.93
N ILE A 53 23.65 -9.36 -23.68
CA ILE A 53 25.03 -9.73 -23.32
C ILE A 53 25.26 -11.23 -23.48
N GLU A 54 24.32 -12.05 -22.98
CA GLU A 54 24.46 -13.51 -22.93
C GLU A 54 23.66 -14.20 -24.05
N GLY A 55 22.94 -13.45 -24.88
CA GLY A 55 22.17 -14.01 -26.01
C GLY A 55 21.01 -14.93 -25.58
N LEU A 56 20.58 -14.84 -24.32
CA LEU A 56 19.50 -15.68 -23.80
C LEU A 56 18.17 -15.32 -24.45
N THR A 57 17.28 -16.31 -24.60
CA THR A 57 15.88 -16.03 -24.95
C THR A 57 15.23 -15.19 -23.86
N VAL A 58 14.26 -14.34 -24.23
CA VAL A 58 13.59 -13.44 -23.27
C VAL A 58 12.99 -14.21 -22.08
N SER A 59 12.42 -15.39 -22.33
CA SER A 59 11.88 -16.24 -21.26
C SER A 59 12.97 -16.78 -20.33
N ALA A 60 14.11 -17.23 -20.87
CA ALA A 60 15.23 -17.71 -20.07
C ALA A 60 15.91 -16.57 -19.28
N ALA A 61 16.05 -15.39 -19.88
CA ALA A 61 16.59 -14.20 -19.23
C ALA A 61 15.69 -13.69 -18.10
N LEU A 62 14.37 -13.68 -18.30
CA LEU A 62 13.40 -13.34 -17.25
C LEU A 62 13.49 -14.34 -16.11
N TYR A 63 13.46 -15.64 -16.42
CA TYR A 63 13.60 -16.70 -15.41
C TYR A 63 14.90 -16.54 -14.62
N PHE A 64 16.03 -16.34 -15.31
CA PHE A 64 17.33 -16.12 -14.69
C PHE A 64 17.34 -14.89 -13.78
N THR A 65 16.78 -13.76 -14.24
CA THR A 65 16.69 -12.54 -13.43
C THR A 65 15.86 -12.77 -12.17
N VAL A 66 14.72 -13.47 -12.28
CA VAL A 66 13.85 -13.78 -11.14
C VAL A 66 14.57 -14.67 -10.13
N ILE A 67 15.23 -15.76 -10.55
CA ILE A 67 15.91 -16.66 -9.61
C ILE A 67 17.10 -15.99 -8.90
N THR A 68 17.75 -15.02 -9.57
CA THR A 68 18.86 -14.24 -9.04
C THR A 68 18.38 -13.30 -7.94
N ILE A 69 17.35 -12.50 -8.22
CA ILE A 69 16.81 -11.57 -7.22
C ILE A 69 16.04 -12.27 -6.09
N SER A 70 15.52 -13.49 -6.34
CA SER A 70 14.89 -14.31 -5.31
C SER A 70 15.90 -15.04 -4.43
N THR A 71 17.21 -14.82 -4.61
CA THR A 71 18.32 -15.40 -3.82
C THR A 71 18.42 -16.93 -3.86
N VAL A 72 17.74 -17.58 -4.81
CA VAL A 72 17.80 -19.05 -4.96
C VAL A 72 19.11 -19.43 -5.65
N GLY A 73 19.53 -18.68 -6.67
CA GLY A 73 20.85 -18.84 -7.31
C GLY A 73 21.11 -20.22 -7.93
N PHE A 74 20.09 -20.84 -8.53
CA PHE A 74 20.09 -22.29 -8.79
C PHE A 74 21.16 -22.78 -9.78
N SER A 75 21.59 -21.97 -10.76
CA SER A 75 22.80 -22.19 -11.60
C SER A 75 22.91 -21.13 -12.69
N GLU A 76 24.13 -20.88 -13.18
CA GLU A 76 24.40 -20.06 -14.37
C GLU A 76 23.72 -20.66 -15.64
N PRO A 77 23.31 -19.85 -16.62
CA PRO A 77 22.75 -20.34 -17.89
C PRO A 77 23.74 -21.24 -18.64
N ALA A 78 23.20 -22.17 -19.44
CA ALA A 78 23.99 -23.15 -20.19
C ALA A 78 24.97 -22.44 -21.15
N GLY A 79 26.26 -22.43 -20.77
CA GLY A 79 27.32 -21.68 -21.45
C GLY A 79 28.27 -20.93 -20.50
N GLY A 80 27.85 -20.72 -19.24
CA GLY A 80 28.56 -19.91 -18.25
C GLY A 80 28.39 -18.41 -18.52
N LEU A 81 28.58 -17.57 -17.49
CA LEU A 81 28.49 -16.11 -17.67
C LEU A 81 29.80 -15.54 -18.24
N SER A 82 29.66 -14.66 -19.24
CA SER A 82 30.75 -13.77 -19.65
C SER A 82 31.17 -12.84 -18.50
N GLY A 83 32.38 -12.28 -18.58
CA GLY A 83 32.86 -11.29 -17.59
C GLY A 83 31.89 -10.11 -17.40
N TRP A 84 31.24 -9.67 -18.50
CA TRP A 84 30.23 -8.62 -18.47
C TRP A 84 28.91 -9.08 -17.85
N GLY A 85 28.47 -10.31 -18.14
CA GLY A 85 27.29 -10.90 -17.52
C GLY A 85 27.43 -11.04 -16.00
N ARG A 86 28.63 -11.37 -15.51
CA ARG A 86 28.90 -11.42 -14.06
C ARG A 86 28.76 -10.07 -13.39
N ILE A 87 29.32 -9.01 -13.98
CA ILE A 87 29.19 -7.65 -13.46
C ILE A 87 27.71 -7.23 -13.45
N LEU A 88 26.98 -7.49 -14.54
CA LEU A 88 25.55 -7.21 -14.61
C LEU A 88 24.79 -7.96 -13.51
N THR A 89 25.12 -9.23 -13.28
CA THR A 89 24.49 -10.05 -12.25
C THR A 89 24.72 -9.49 -10.85
N ILE A 90 25.93 -9.01 -10.55
CA ILE A 90 26.22 -8.35 -9.26
C ILE A 90 25.34 -7.12 -9.08
N VAL A 91 25.20 -6.29 -10.11
CA VAL A 91 24.37 -5.07 -10.05
C VAL A 91 22.89 -5.42 -9.88
N VAL A 92 22.38 -6.39 -10.65
CA VAL A 92 20.99 -6.87 -10.56
C VAL A 92 20.72 -7.50 -9.20
N LEU A 93 21.68 -8.23 -8.63
CA LEU A 93 21.53 -8.88 -7.34
C LEU A 93 21.50 -7.84 -6.21
N LEU A 94 22.45 -6.89 -6.18
CA LEU A 94 22.47 -5.83 -5.17
C LEU A 94 21.23 -4.92 -5.27
N GLY A 95 20.87 -4.48 -6.48
CA GLY A 95 19.70 -3.61 -6.70
C GLY A 95 18.37 -4.35 -6.53
N GLY A 96 18.27 -5.57 -7.05
CA GLY A 96 17.05 -6.37 -7.02
C GLY A 96 16.71 -6.88 -5.64
N VAL A 97 17.68 -7.46 -4.93
CA VAL A 97 17.48 -7.97 -3.57
C VAL A 97 17.14 -6.81 -2.63
N GLY A 98 17.87 -5.69 -2.70
CA GLY A 98 17.60 -4.51 -1.89
C GLY A 98 16.20 -3.94 -2.11
N THR A 99 15.76 -3.82 -3.37
CA THR A 99 14.41 -3.32 -3.69
C THR A 99 13.30 -4.30 -3.31
N LEU A 100 13.53 -5.61 -3.44
CA LEU A 100 12.62 -6.65 -2.97
C LEU A 100 12.42 -6.59 -1.45
N PHE A 101 13.50 -6.56 -0.68
CA PHE A 101 13.44 -6.47 0.78
C PHE A 101 12.77 -5.17 1.24
N TYR A 102 13.11 -4.03 0.63
CA TYR A 102 12.45 -2.76 0.92
C TYR A 102 10.94 -2.82 0.68
N THR A 103 10.52 -3.38 -0.46
CA THR A 103 9.10 -3.50 -0.82
C THR A 103 8.38 -4.46 0.12
N ALA A 104 9.02 -5.57 0.49
CA ALA A 104 8.47 -6.53 1.44
C ALA A 104 8.29 -5.89 2.83
N ALA A 105 9.29 -5.17 3.34
CA ALA A 105 9.22 -4.46 4.62
C ALA A 105 8.09 -3.42 4.63
N ALA A 106 8.00 -2.58 3.61
CA ALA A 106 6.90 -1.61 3.46
C ALA A 106 5.52 -2.30 3.38
N GLY A 107 5.45 -3.47 2.74
CA GLY A 107 4.25 -4.30 2.70
C GLY A 107 3.86 -4.84 4.08
N PHE A 108 4.83 -5.32 4.85
CA PHE A 108 4.62 -5.80 6.22
C PHE A 108 4.15 -4.68 7.15
N GLU A 109 4.75 -3.49 7.08
CA GLU A 109 4.31 -2.32 7.85
C GLU A 109 2.84 -1.98 7.54
N ALA A 110 2.47 -1.96 6.26
CA ALA A 110 1.09 -1.71 5.84
C ALA A 110 0.11 -2.78 6.34
N MET A 111 0.53 -4.06 6.39
CA MET A 111 -0.28 -5.14 6.94
C MET A 111 -0.48 -4.98 8.45
N ILE A 112 0.59 -4.69 9.20
CA ILE A 112 0.53 -4.49 10.65
C ILE A 112 -0.39 -3.30 10.98
N GLU A 113 -0.30 -2.20 10.22
CA GLU A 113 -1.16 -1.04 10.44
C GLU A 113 -2.64 -1.34 10.19
N ASP A 114 -2.98 -2.25 9.26
CA ASP A 114 -4.37 -2.68 9.06
C ASP A 114 -4.87 -3.58 10.21
N ILE A 115 -4.02 -4.48 10.71
CA ILE A 115 -4.33 -5.38 11.83
C ILE A 115 -4.54 -4.59 13.13
N VAL A 116 -3.62 -3.68 13.46
CA VAL A 116 -3.62 -2.94 14.74
C VAL A 116 -4.51 -1.71 14.68
N GLY A 117 -4.48 -0.96 13.58
CA GLY A 117 -5.20 0.31 13.43
C GLY A 117 -6.67 0.14 13.02
N GLY A 118 -7.07 -1.05 12.56
CA GLY A 118 -8.42 -1.32 12.05
C GLY A 118 -8.85 -0.33 10.96
N ALA A 119 -7.88 0.25 10.22
CA ALA A 119 -8.12 1.35 9.31
C ALA A 119 -9.10 0.97 8.20
N ARG A 120 -9.04 -0.26 7.70
CA ARG A 120 -9.99 -0.81 6.73
C ARG A 120 -11.38 -1.04 7.33
N LYS A 121 -11.47 -1.49 8.59
CA LYS A 121 -12.74 -1.63 9.32
C LYS A 121 -13.41 -0.27 9.54
N ARG A 122 -12.68 0.73 10.02
CA ARG A 122 -13.16 2.11 10.19
C ARG A 122 -13.61 2.75 8.88
N ARG A 123 -12.86 2.56 7.79
CA ARG A 123 -13.24 3.07 6.46
C ARG A 123 -14.51 2.42 5.94
N ARG A 124 -14.66 1.10 6.11
CA ARG A 124 -15.87 0.37 5.71
C ARG A 124 -17.08 0.83 6.52
N GLN A 125 -16.89 1.07 7.82
CA GLN A 125 -17.94 1.54 8.72
C GLN A 125 -18.35 2.99 8.38
N LYS A 126 -17.39 3.90 8.15
CA LYS A 126 -17.67 5.28 7.71
C LYS A 126 -18.39 5.34 6.36
N ARG A 127 -17.98 4.52 5.37
CA ARG A 127 -18.71 4.42 4.10
C ARG A 127 -20.14 3.93 4.25
N ARG A 128 -20.38 3.01 5.20
CA ARG A 128 -21.73 2.55 5.53
C ARG A 128 -22.57 3.68 6.13
N ILE A 129 -21.99 4.45 7.05
CA ILE A 129 -22.61 5.64 7.66
C ILE A 129 -22.93 6.68 6.58
N ASP A 130 -21.96 7.05 5.72
CA ASP A 130 -22.15 8.02 4.64
C ASP A 130 -23.19 7.57 3.60
N SER A 131 -23.39 6.26 3.42
CA SER A 131 -24.40 5.73 2.49
C SER A 131 -25.83 5.72 3.06
N MET A 132 -26.01 5.91 4.37
CA MET A 132 -27.32 5.99 4.99
C MET A 132 -27.84 7.42 4.92
N ARG A 133 -29.04 7.61 4.38
CA ARG A 133 -29.78 8.89 4.42
C ARG A 133 -30.89 8.76 5.46
N ASP A 134 -31.18 9.85 6.18
CA ASP A 134 -32.11 9.92 7.32
C ASP A 134 -31.79 8.95 8.47
N HIS A 135 -30.63 9.09 9.11
CA HIS A 135 -30.26 8.30 10.28
C HIS A 135 -29.79 9.16 11.45
N ILE A 136 -30.17 8.76 12.66
CA ILE A 136 -29.75 9.40 13.91
C ILE A 136 -28.63 8.56 14.52
N ILE A 137 -27.45 9.16 14.75
CA ILE A 137 -26.33 8.49 15.41
C ILE A 137 -26.37 8.82 16.91
N VAL A 138 -26.72 7.83 17.74
CA VAL A 138 -26.70 7.98 19.20
C VAL A 138 -25.31 7.61 19.72
N CYS A 139 -24.50 8.62 20.05
CA CYS A 139 -23.18 8.44 20.64
C CYS A 139 -23.27 8.16 22.15
N GLY A 140 -23.75 6.96 22.51
CA GLY A 140 -23.78 6.47 23.90
C GLY A 140 -25.19 6.31 24.47
N PHE A 141 -25.58 5.08 24.78
CA PHE A 141 -26.88 4.72 25.34
C PHE A 141 -26.81 4.66 26.88
N GLY A 142 -26.54 5.80 27.50
CA GLY A 142 -26.61 5.97 28.96
C GLY A 142 -27.98 6.46 29.42
N ARG A 143 -28.13 6.82 30.69
CA ARG A 143 -29.40 7.36 31.24
C ARG A 143 -29.97 8.54 30.44
N VAL A 144 -29.09 9.43 29.95
CA VAL A 144 -29.50 10.60 29.16
C VAL A 144 -29.89 10.18 27.74
N GLY A 145 -29.11 9.29 27.10
CA GLY A 145 -29.41 8.78 25.76
C GLY A 145 -30.70 7.96 25.68
N ALA A 146 -31.01 7.19 26.73
CA ALA A 146 -32.26 6.43 26.83
C ALA A 146 -33.50 7.34 26.92
N ASN A 147 -33.42 8.43 27.69
CA ASN A 147 -34.51 9.40 27.78
C ASN A 147 -34.73 10.19 26.48
N THR A 148 -33.65 10.50 25.73
CA THR A 148 -33.76 11.18 24.44
C THR A 148 -34.30 10.25 23.35
N TRP A 149 -33.94 8.96 23.37
CA TRP A 149 -34.48 7.96 22.44
C TRP A 149 -35.99 7.77 22.62
N ALA A 150 -36.47 7.70 23.88
CA ALA A 150 -37.89 7.54 24.19
C ALA A 150 -38.79 8.71 23.73
N GLN A 151 -38.21 9.87 23.40
CA GLN A 151 -38.96 11.01 22.84
C GLN A 151 -38.96 11.04 21.31
N LEU A 152 -38.09 10.26 20.67
CA LEU A 152 -37.93 10.19 19.21
C LEU A 152 -38.61 8.95 18.60
N ASP A 153 -39.07 8.01 19.41
CA ASP A 153 -39.88 6.85 19.02
C ASP A 153 -41.35 7.29 18.95
N PRO A 154 -41.98 7.38 17.75
CA PRO A 154 -43.37 7.82 17.59
C PRO A 154 -44.41 6.80 18.07
#